data_AF-A0A817HZQ8-F1
#
_entry.id   AF-A0A817HZQ8-F1
#
_cell.length_a   1.000
_cell.length_b   1.000
_cell.length_c   1.000
_cell.angle_alpha   90.00
_cell.angle_beta   90.00
_cell.angle_gamma   90.00
#
_symmetry.space_group_name_H-M   'P 1'
#
loop_
_entity.id
_entity.type
_entity.pdbx_description
1 polymer ?
#
loop_
_entity_poly.entity_id
_entity_poly.type
_entity_poly.pdbx_seq_one_letter_code
_entity_poly.pdbx_strand_id
1 'polypeptide(L)'
;MPVRDTAERLAIRDSNPVKPSSKTLVSKYSPQYKIDRDYDSDPFDDTIISPSKSDFLDISDYQHQALSILAKERSFTLPEPADPSAFDDAFIQKRHQVIQNQIYRKLIDQWANMTTVQQLVAAINFYTRNKSLVDRIWFVFYWIVNNIAYDPVSLIPGRRAQQSAERVFRTRKGVCAGYSNLLQHLCTQLGIKCVYIGGFTKDEIMNNQETPLIRTNHAWNAVEISHHWYLLEPTWAAGYLTEKNTKFERRLDFSYFLARPDQFIYSHLPKDSKWQFLKHSISMLQHTHLPLIYPAYFSLGLELISPCISNNMKFVPGKPFGVIIIRAPSDIEIYVFVMLNDEEVIDGYEIRHSKNRDFRYIYIAPAHTGMYTVTIYGYHPLNNEGARVIKVKFNVTHLRSRLVKFAKKWHTFYEHGFEVLYPRNTGTIQLKSPNENHCQILIRTSAHTQLNGQLRNHAGKKINGGERIYYDQGRDVWR
;
A
#
# COMPACT_ATOMS: atom_id res chain seq x y z
N MET A 1 -26.75 -0.37 -18.05
CA MET A 1 -27.08 -1.16 -16.85
C MET A 1 -25.98 -0.94 -15.82
N PRO A 2 -26.27 -0.46 -14.60
CA PRO A 2 -25.23 0.13 -13.76
C PRO A 2 -24.54 -0.92 -12.88
N VAL A 3 -23.22 -1.00 -13.02
CA VAL A 3 -22.28 -1.74 -12.16
C VAL A 3 -22.25 -1.08 -10.77
N ARG A 4 -22.62 -1.88 -9.77
CA ARG A 4 -22.60 -1.56 -8.35
C ARG A 4 -21.15 -1.53 -7.86
N ASP A 5 -20.75 -0.40 -7.32
CA ASP A 5 -19.47 -0.21 -6.67
C ASP A 5 -19.77 -0.04 -5.17
N THR A 6 -19.67 -1.14 -4.43
CA THR A 6 -20.02 -1.22 -2.99
C THR A 6 -18.80 -1.40 -2.09
N ALA A 7 -17.58 -1.36 -2.63
CA ALA A 7 -16.36 -1.63 -1.87
C ALA A 7 -15.77 -0.40 -1.14
N GLU A 8 -16.09 0.84 -1.56
CA GLU A 8 -15.60 2.06 -0.89
C GLU A 8 -16.37 2.45 0.40
N ARG A 9 -17.44 1.73 0.78
CA ARG A 9 -18.31 2.11 1.91
C ARG A 9 -17.92 1.55 3.28
N LEU A 10 -16.90 0.71 3.39
CA LEU A 10 -16.55 0.05 4.66
C LEU A 10 -15.35 0.65 5.40
N ALA A 11 -14.67 1.66 4.85
CA ALA A 11 -13.56 2.34 5.53
C ALA A 11 -13.94 3.64 6.27
N ILE A 12 -15.20 4.09 6.20
CA ILE A 12 -15.63 5.38 6.79
C ILE A 12 -17.07 5.27 7.36
N ARG A 13 -17.21 4.86 8.63
CA ARG A 13 -18.34 4.98 9.59
C ARG A 13 -18.04 3.95 10.71
N ASP A 14 -17.80 4.26 11.98
CA ASP A 14 -18.31 5.30 12.86
C ASP A 14 -17.22 5.79 13.84
N SER A 15 -17.05 7.10 13.97
CA SER A 15 -16.47 7.72 15.16
C SER A 15 -17.24 9.00 15.47
N ASN A 16 -18.38 8.86 16.14
CA ASN A 16 -19.01 9.99 16.81
C ASN A 16 -18.32 10.22 18.17
N PRO A 17 -17.88 11.44 18.48
CA PRO A 17 -17.19 11.73 19.73
C PRO A 17 -18.20 11.85 20.87
N VAL A 18 -18.17 10.91 21.82
CA VAL A 18 -18.84 11.09 23.11
C VAL A 18 -17.96 12.00 23.96
N LYS A 19 -18.49 13.17 24.32
CA LYS A 19 -17.86 14.12 25.26
C LYS A 19 -17.59 13.46 26.61
N PRO A 20 -16.48 13.78 27.30
CA PRO A 20 -16.22 13.27 28.64
C PRO A 20 -17.14 13.99 29.64
N SER A 21 -18.06 13.26 30.27
CA SER A 21 -18.70 13.73 31.51
C SER A 21 -17.99 13.08 32.70
N SER A 22 -17.25 13.92 33.42
CA SER A 22 -16.68 13.60 34.73
C SER A 22 -17.80 13.40 35.75
N LYS A 23 -18.09 12.16 36.14
CA LYS A 23 -18.66 11.85 37.45
C LYS A 23 -18.10 10.52 37.97
N THR A 24 -17.31 10.68 39.03
CA THR A 24 -16.86 9.65 39.96
C THR A 24 -18.05 8.84 40.47
N LEU A 25 -18.05 7.53 40.23
CA LEU A 25 -18.89 6.57 40.95
C LEU A 25 -18.03 5.37 41.34
N VAL A 26 -17.57 5.42 42.59
CA VAL A 26 -17.05 4.27 43.32
C VAL A 26 -18.21 3.27 43.49
N SER A 27 -18.09 2.08 42.92
CA SER A 27 -19.03 0.99 43.17
C SER A 27 -18.44 -0.39 42.86
N LYS A 28 -17.98 -1.04 43.93
CA LYS A 28 -17.80 -2.49 44.16
C LYS A 28 -18.30 -3.42 43.04
N TYR A 29 -17.37 -4.07 42.35
CA TYR A 29 -17.55 -5.43 41.83
C TYR A 29 -16.18 -6.13 41.84
N SER A 30 -15.97 -6.98 42.85
CA SER A 30 -14.95 -8.02 42.81
C SER A 30 -15.64 -9.29 42.31
N PRO A 31 -15.29 -9.86 41.15
CA PRO A 31 -15.66 -11.23 40.84
C PRO A 31 -14.69 -12.13 41.60
N GLN A 32 -15.21 -12.83 42.61
CA GLN A 32 -14.56 -14.00 43.19
C GLN A 32 -14.38 -15.04 42.09
N TYR A 33 -13.15 -15.39 41.77
CA TYR A 33 -12.84 -16.54 40.94
C TYR A 33 -13.13 -17.81 41.73
N LYS A 34 -14.11 -18.61 41.27
CA LYS A 34 -14.10 -20.04 41.58
C LYS A 34 -13.00 -20.66 40.73
N ILE A 35 -11.92 -21.05 41.40
CA ILE A 35 -10.98 -22.03 40.87
C ILE A 35 -11.69 -23.38 41.03
N ASP A 36 -12.25 -23.92 39.95
CA ASP A 36 -12.62 -25.34 39.93
C ASP A 36 -11.31 -26.14 39.80
N ARG A 37 -10.93 -26.78 40.91
CA ARG A 37 -9.76 -27.65 41.04
C ARG A 37 -10.05 -29.13 40.80
N ASP A 38 -11.25 -29.46 40.33
CA ASP A 38 -11.69 -30.85 40.16
C ASP A 38 -12.14 -31.10 38.72
N TYR A 39 -11.20 -31.41 37.82
CA TYR A 39 -11.46 -32.19 36.60
C TYR A 39 -10.20 -32.98 36.24
N ASP A 40 -9.92 -33.98 37.06
CA ASP A 40 -9.06 -35.10 36.69
C ASP A 40 -9.76 -35.93 35.60
N SER A 41 -8.97 -36.37 34.62
CA SER A 41 -9.33 -37.16 33.41
C SER A 41 -10.00 -36.38 32.27
N ASP A 42 -9.17 -35.86 31.37
CA ASP A 42 -9.58 -35.51 30.01
C ASP A 42 -9.87 -36.80 29.22
N PRO A 43 -11.10 -37.05 28.72
CA PRO A 43 -11.36 -38.19 27.84
C PRO A 43 -10.88 -37.94 26.39
N PHE A 44 -10.36 -36.75 26.08
CA PHE A 44 -9.76 -36.45 24.79
C PHE A 44 -8.31 -36.94 24.80
N ASP A 45 -8.09 -38.13 24.25
CA ASP A 45 -6.79 -38.76 24.02
C ASP A 45 -5.67 -37.74 23.74
N ASP A 46 -4.73 -37.67 24.70
CA ASP A 46 -3.59 -36.76 24.72
C ASP A 46 -2.46 -37.19 23.76
N THR A 47 -2.71 -38.18 22.90
CA THR A 47 -1.79 -38.53 21.82
C THR A 47 -1.72 -37.38 20.82
N ILE A 48 -0.69 -36.57 21.04
CA ILE A 48 -0.05 -35.71 20.05
C ILE A 48 0.08 -36.52 18.77
N ILE A 49 -0.82 -36.29 17.81
CA ILE A 49 -0.52 -36.64 16.43
C ILE A 49 0.56 -35.67 16.00
N SER A 50 1.81 -36.07 16.26
CA SER A 50 2.95 -35.59 15.50
C SER A 50 2.58 -35.86 14.05
N PRO A 51 2.42 -34.83 13.21
CA PRO A 51 1.92 -35.05 11.86
C PRO A 51 2.87 -36.00 11.14
N SER A 52 2.33 -37.01 10.48
CA SER A 52 3.04 -37.66 9.39
C SER A 52 3.44 -36.55 8.42
N LYS A 53 4.70 -36.50 8.01
CA LYS A 53 5.27 -35.49 7.09
C LYS A 53 4.61 -35.45 5.70
N SER A 54 3.52 -36.18 5.44
CA SER A 54 3.08 -36.53 4.08
C SER A 54 1.93 -35.69 3.51
N ASP A 55 1.04 -35.11 4.33
CA ASP A 55 -0.27 -34.68 3.80
C ASP A 55 -0.47 -33.17 3.64
N PHE A 56 0.51 -32.36 4.04
CA PHE A 56 0.48 -30.91 3.86
C PHE A 56 1.88 -30.39 3.50
N LEU A 57 1.96 -29.48 2.51
CA LEU A 57 3.23 -28.87 2.12
C LEU A 57 3.78 -28.06 3.31
N ASP A 58 4.88 -28.46 3.93
CA ASP A 58 5.57 -27.64 4.91
C ASP A 58 6.26 -26.45 4.21
N ILE A 59 5.86 -25.24 4.58
CA ILE A 59 6.30 -24.02 3.89
C ILE A 59 7.59 -23.45 4.47
N SER A 60 8.04 -23.90 5.65
CA SER A 60 9.35 -23.51 6.19
C SER A 60 10.50 -23.91 5.27
N ASP A 61 10.42 -25.08 4.62
CA ASP A 61 11.41 -25.54 3.64
C ASP A 61 11.43 -24.66 2.37
N TYR A 62 10.30 -24.00 2.04
CA TYR A 62 10.21 -23.11 0.88
C TYR A 62 10.80 -21.73 1.11
N GLN A 63 11.07 -21.30 2.35
CA GLN A 63 11.80 -20.05 2.59
C GLN A 63 13.21 -20.12 1.98
N HIS A 64 13.88 -21.27 2.10
CA HIS A 64 15.18 -21.52 1.47
C HIS A 64 15.09 -21.65 -0.07
N GLN A 65 14.03 -22.26 -0.60
CA GLN A 65 13.82 -22.37 -2.05
C GLN A 65 13.40 -21.05 -2.71
N ALA A 66 12.69 -20.19 -1.98
CA ALA A 66 12.34 -18.85 -2.42
C ALA A 66 13.59 -17.99 -2.68
N LEU A 67 14.68 -18.20 -1.93
CA LEU A 67 15.98 -17.60 -2.21
C LEU A 67 16.60 -18.09 -3.54
N SER A 68 16.28 -19.31 -3.99
CA SER A 68 16.75 -19.84 -5.29
C SER A 68 16.01 -19.23 -6.49
N ILE A 69 14.77 -18.76 -6.31
CA ILE A 69 14.02 -17.99 -7.31
C ILE A 69 14.73 -16.64 -7.56
N LEU A 70 15.36 -16.05 -6.53
CA LEU A 70 16.12 -14.80 -6.63
C LEU A 70 17.28 -14.87 -7.63
N ALA A 71 17.87 -16.06 -7.82
CA ALA A 71 18.98 -16.23 -8.74
C ALA A 71 18.57 -16.11 -10.22
N LYS A 72 17.28 -16.33 -10.55
CA LYS A 72 16.79 -16.33 -11.92
C LYS A 72 16.26 -14.97 -12.41
N GLU A 73 15.91 -14.05 -11.52
CA GLU A 73 15.45 -12.70 -11.89
C GLU A 73 16.61 -11.70 -12.14
N ARG A 74 17.87 -12.13 -11.97
CA ARG A 74 19.10 -11.31 -11.98
C ARG A 74 19.58 -10.75 -13.33
N SER A 75 18.72 -10.65 -14.34
CA SER A 75 19.06 -9.98 -15.61
C SER A 75 18.53 -8.55 -15.73
N PHE A 76 17.74 -8.05 -14.78
CA PHE A 76 17.25 -6.67 -14.79
C PHE A 76 18.02 -5.85 -13.76
N THR A 77 18.60 -4.74 -14.20
CA THR A 77 19.22 -3.76 -13.30
C THR A 77 18.11 -2.87 -12.76
N LEU A 78 18.03 -2.73 -11.43
CA LEU A 78 17.08 -1.80 -10.82
C LEU A 78 17.36 -0.37 -11.33
N PRO A 79 16.34 0.48 -11.45
CA PRO A 79 16.55 1.87 -11.85
C PRO A 79 17.52 2.57 -10.89
N GLU A 80 18.51 3.27 -11.45
CA GLU A 80 19.47 4.11 -10.71
C GLU A 80 19.40 5.54 -11.24
N PRO A 81 19.47 6.58 -10.37
CA PRO A 81 19.58 7.96 -10.84
C PRO A 81 20.82 8.16 -11.72
N ALA A 82 20.70 8.98 -12.76
CA ALA A 82 21.83 9.41 -13.58
C ALA A 82 22.88 10.19 -12.76
N ASP A 83 22.40 10.89 -11.73
CA ASP A 83 23.21 11.68 -10.81
C ASP A 83 22.86 11.32 -9.36
N PRO A 84 23.54 10.32 -8.77
CA PRO A 84 23.31 9.96 -7.38
C PRO A 84 23.68 11.06 -6.38
N SER A 85 24.67 11.91 -6.71
CA SER A 85 25.12 13.02 -5.85
C SER A 85 24.08 14.12 -5.68
N ALA A 86 23.14 14.27 -6.63
CA ALA A 86 21.99 15.16 -6.47
C ALA A 86 21.13 14.83 -5.23
N PHE A 87 21.24 13.62 -4.68
CA PHE A 87 20.46 13.15 -3.55
C PHE A 87 21.35 12.79 -2.35
N ASP A 88 22.36 13.61 -2.08
CA ASP A 88 23.19 13.49 -0.88
C ASP A 88 22.40 13.75 0.43
N ASP A 89 23.03 13.44 1.56
CA ASP A 89 22.39 13.58 2.88
C ASP A 89 21.99 15.03 3.18
N ALA A 90 22.77 16.01 2.71
CA ALA A 90 22.49 17.43 2.93
C ALA A 90 21.21 17.86 2.19
N PHE A 91 21.06 17.46 0.92
CA PHE A 91 19.86 17.69 0.14
C PHE A 91 18.65 16.96 0.74
N ILE A 92 18.80 15.68 1.09
CA ILE A 92 17.71 14.88 1.69
C ILE A 92 17.23 15.54 2.99
N GLN A 93 18.15 15.94 3.88
CA GLN A 93 17.82 16.65 5.11
C GLN A 93 17.14 17.98 4.82
N LYS A 94 17.65 18.77 3.86
CA LYS A 94 17.04 20.05 3.48
C LYS A 94 15.63 19.88 2.94
N ARG A 95 15.41 18.88 2.07
CA ARG A 95 14.09 18.52 1.54
C ARG A 95 13.14 18.11 2.67
N HIS A 96 13.59 17.30 3.62
CA HIS A 96 12.78 16.90 4.78
C HIS A 96 12.42 18.11 5.66
N GLN A 97 13.38 18.99 5.94
CA GLN A 97 13.17 20.20 6.73
C GLN A 97 12.10 21.11 6.12
N VAL A 98 12.13 21.38 4.81
CA VAL A 98 11.12 22.25 4.18
C VAL A 98 9.73 21.61 4.18
N ILE A 99 9.65 20.29 3.94
CA ILE A 99 8.38 19.55 4.00
C ILE A 99 7.77 19.66 5.40
N GLN A 100 8.55 19.43 6.47
CA GLN A 100 8.06 19.45 7.85
C GLN A 100 7.89 20.87 8.43
N ASN A 101 8.24 21.92 7.69
CA ASN A 101 8.18 23.28 8.19
C ASN A 101 6.74 23.80 8.27
N GLN A 102 6.13 23.67 9.45
CA GLN A 102 4.76 24.14 9.71
C GLN A 102 4.62 25.67 9.62
N ILE A 103 5.69 26.43 9.89
CA ILE A 103 5.67 27.89 9.78
C ILE A 103 5.51 28.29 8.31
N TYR A 104 6.23 27.63 7.40
CA TYR A 104 6.08 27.84 5.97
C TYR A 104 4.66 27.53 5.50
N ARG A 105 4.10 26.38 5.90
CA ARG A 105 2.73 26.02 5.52
C ARG A 105 1.72 27.06 5.99
N LYS A 106 1.72 27.41 7.28
CA LYS A 106 0.82 28.42 7.85
C LYS A 106 0.94 29.78 7.16
N LEU A 107 2.16 30.18 6.80
CA LEU A 107 2.39 31.43 6.06
C LEU A 107 1.80 31.34 4.64
N ILE A 108 2.08 30.27 3.89
CA ILE A 108 1.62 30.12 2.51
C ILE A 108 0.10 29.97 2.45
N ASP A 109 -0.52 29.34 3.44
CA ASP A 109 -1.98 29.18 3.54
C ASP A 109 -2.72 30.53 3.58
N GLN A 110 -2.08 31.59 4.08
CA GLN A 110 -2.64 32.96 4.09
C GLN A 110 -2.78 33.55 2.67
N TRP A 111 -2.14 32.95 1.66
CA TRP A 111 -2.13 33.45 0.28
C TRP A 111 -3.18 32.81 -0.61
N ALA A 112 -4.10 32.01 -0.05
CA ALA A 112 -5.16 31.34 -0.80
C ALA A 112 -6.05 32.32 -1.61
N ASN A 113 -6.24 33.53 -1.09
CA ASN A 113 -7.13 34.56 -1.66
C ASN A 113 -6.43 35.55 -2.60
N MET A 114 -5.14 35.36 -2.92
CA MET A 114 -4.44 36.24 -3.86
C MET A 114 -5.06 36.18 -5.25
N THR A 115 -5.36 37.33 -5.84
CA THR A 115 -6.17 37.43 -7.07
C THR A 115 -5.33 37.46 -8.33
N THR A 116 -4.03 37.76 -8.22
CA THR A 116 -3.10 37.76 -9.37
C THR A 116 -1.87 36.89 -9.12
N VAL A 117 -1.31 36.36 -10.21
CA VAL A 117 -0.05 35.60 -10.17
C VAL A 117 1.09 36.48 -9.63
N GLN A 118 1.10 37.77 -10.00
CA GLN A 118 2.13 38.72 -9.59
C GLN A 118 2.14 38.96 -8.07
N GLN A 119 0.98 38.96 -7.41
CA GLN A 119 0.91 39.03 -5.93
C GLN A 119 1.60 37.82 -5.29
N LEU A 120 1.33 36.62 -5.81
CA LEU A 120 1.95 35.39 -5.31
C LEU A 120 3.47 35.39 -5.54
N VAL A 121 3.91 35.74 -6.75
CA VAL A 121 5.34 35.85 -7.09
C VAL A 121 6.04 36.86 -6.19
N ALA A 122 5.46 38.04 -5.96
CA ALA A 122 6.02 39.05 -5.08
C ALA A 122 6.16 38.56 -3.63
N ALA A 123 5.13 37.89 -3.10
CA ALA A 123 5.18 37.30 -1.76
C ALA A 123 6.26 36.21 -1.65
N ILE A 124 6.32 35.28 -2.60
CA ILE A 124 7.33 34.21 -2.61
C ILE A 124 8.74 34.83 -2.66
N ASN A 125 8.99 35.81 -3.54
CA ASN A 125 10.28 36.49 -3.63
C ASN A 125 10.67 37.18 -2.31
N PHE A 126 9.71 37.88 -1.67
CA PHE A 126 9.96 38.57 -0.41
C PHE A 126 10.37 37.60 0.71
N TYR A 127 9.58 36.54 0.93
CA TYR A 127 9.82 35.59 2.03
C TYR A 127 10.98 34.62 1.78
N THR A 128 11.42 34.46 0.52
CA THR A 128 12.50 33.53 0.14
C THR A 128 13.78 34.22 -0.33
N ARG A 129 13.90 35.54 -0.14
CA ARG A 129 15.06 36.33 -0.59
C ARG A 129 16.40 35.78 -0.11
N ASN A 130 16.45 35.36 1.16
CA ASN A 130 17.65 34.82 1.81
C ASN A 130 17.51 33.32 2.13
N LYS A 131 16.73 32.60 1.33
CA LYS A 131 16.48 31.16 1.51
C LYS A 131 17.08 30.39 0.34
N SER A 132 17.28 29.09 0.52
CA SER A 132 17.78 28.22 -0.54
C SER A 132 16.75 28.10 -1.67
N LEU A 133 17.20 27.64 -2.84
CA LEU A 133 16.31 27.37 -3.96
C LEU A 133 15.28 26.28 -3.62
N VAL A 134 15.64 25.30 -2.79
CA VAL A 134 14.71 24.26 -2.27
C VAL A 134 13.56 24.90 -1.49
N ASP A 135 13.83 25.89 -0.63
CA ASP A 135 12.78 26.62 0.09
C ASP A 135 11.87 27.36 -0.89
N ARG A 136 12.45 28.06 -1.88
CA ARG A 136 11.66 28.83 -2.85
C ARG A 136 10.76 27.93 -3.70
N ILE A 137 11.26 26.79 -4.17
CA ILE A 137 10.47 25.82 -4.93
C ILE A 137 9.38 25.20 -4.05
N TRP A 138 9.65 24.94 -2.76
CA TRP A 138 8.64 24.46 -1.82
C TRP A 138 7.46 25.44 -1.70
N PHE A 139 7.72 26.75 -1.65
CA PHE A 139 6.64 27.75 -1.58
C PHE A 139 5.74 27.71 -2.82
N VAL A 140 6.32 27.56 -4.01
CA VAL A 140 5.58 27.38 -5.26
C VAL A 140 4.78 26.08 -5.24
N PHE A 141 5.45 24.97 -4.95
CA PHE A 141 4.85 23.63 -4.99
C PHE A 141 3.71 23.50 -3.98
N TYR A 142 3.96 23.84 -2.70
CA TYR A 142 2.97 23.73 -1.63
C TYR A 142 1.75 24.62 -1.91
N TRP A 143 1.95 25.86 -2.37
CA TRP A 143 0.83 26.72 -2.71
C TRP A 143 -0.05 26.10 -3.80
N ILE A 144 0.55 25.52 -4.85
CA ILE A 144 -0.20 24.88 -5.95
C ILE A 144 -1.00 23.67 -5.42
N VAL A 145 -0.34 22.72 -4.76
CA VAL A 145 -0.99 21.46 -4.32
C VAL A 145 -2.08 21.71 -3.29
N ASN A 146 -1.98 22.78 -2.50
CA ASN A 146 -2.97 23.14 -1.50
C ASN A 146 -4.15 23.95 -2.08
N ASN A 147 -3.92 24.77 -3.10
CA ASN A 147 -4.93 25.73 -3.59
C ASN A 147 -5.58 25.35 -4.91
N ILE A 148 -5.00 24.44 -5.70
CA ILE A 148 -5.61 23.99 -6.96
C ILE A 148 -6.34 22.67 -6.70
N ALA A 149 -7.58 22.58 -7.18
CA ALA A 149 -8.39 21.36 -7.18
C ALA A 149 -8.34 20.69 -8.55
N TYR A 150 -8.35 19.36 -8.58
CA TYR A 150 -8.48 18.64 -9.85
C TYR A 150 -9.85 18.92 -10.47
N ASP A 151 -9.90 19.15 -11.78
CA ASP A 151 -11.14 19.44 -12.50
C ASP A 151 -11.67 18.19 -13.24
N PRO A 152 -12.55 17.38 -12.61
CA PRO A 152 -13.11 16.19 -13.25
C PRO A 152 -14.02 16.53 -14.44
N VAL A 153 -14.59 17.74 -14.51
CA VAL A 153 -15.43 18.17 -15.66
C VAL A 153 -14.60 18.22 -16.94
N SER A 154 -13.33 18.62 -16.82
CA SER A 154 -12.41 18.67 -17.95
C SER A 154 -12.01 17.30 -18.50
N LEU A 155 -12.37 16.20 -17.82
CA LEU A 155 -12.22 14.84 -18.33
C LEU A 155 -13.36 14.42 -19.26
N ILE A 156 -14.50 15.11 -19.22
CA ILE A 156 -15.66 14.79 -20.06
C ILE A 156 -15.35 15.22 -21.50
N PRO A 157 -15.48 14.32 -22.49
CA PRO A 157 -15.26 14.66 -23.90
C PRO A 157 -16.05 15.92 -24.31
N GLY A 158 -15.37 16.87 -24.96
CA GLY A 158 -15.97 18.14 -25.41
C GLY A 158 -16.13 19.21 -24.32
N ARG A 159 -15.83 18.94 -23.04
CA ARG A 159 -15.96 19.91 -21.93
C ARG A 159 -14.62 20.36 -21.33
N ARG A 160 -13.51 20.07 -22.00
CA ARG A 160 -12.16 20.39 -21.52
C ARG A 160 -11.95 21.90 -21.40
N ALA A 161 -11.72 22.39 -20.19
CA ALA A 161 -11.37 23.78 -19.97
C ALA A 161 -9.93 24.09 -20.40
N GLN A 162 -9.64 25.38 -20.65
CA GLN A 162 -8.28 25.85 -20.91
C GLN A 162 -7.37 25.62 -19.70
N GLN A 163 -6.13 25.22 -19.96
CA GLN A 163 -5.14 24.84 -18.95
C GLN A 163 -3.96 25.82 -18.87
N SER A 164 -4.18 27.11 -19.19
CA SER A 164 -3.16 28.15 -19.02
C SER A 164 -2.94 28.48 -17.55
N ALA A 165 -1.74 28.94 -17.20
CA ALA A 165 -1.37 29.27 -15.82
C ALA A 165 -2.34 30.29 -15.19
N GLU A 166 -2.67 31.36 -15.91
CA GLU A 166 -3.58 32.42 -15.44
C GLU A 166 -4.99 31.90 -15.22
N ARG A 167 -5.49 31.01 -16.11
CA ARG A 167 -6.82 30.43 -15.98
C ARG A 167 -6.89 29.51 -14.76
N VAL A 168 -5.92 28.61 -14.62
CA VAL A 168 -5.84 27.64 -13.50
C VAL A 168 -5.67 28.37 -12.18
N PHE A 169 -4.78 29.37 -12.13
CA PHE A 169 -4.61 30.24 -10.97
C PHE A 169 -5.95 30.88 -10.60
N ARG A 170 -6.58 31.62 -11.52
CA ARG A 170 -7.82 32.36 -11.23
C ARG A 170 -8.96 31.46 -10.77
N THR A 171 -9.12 30.29 -11.38
CA THR A 171 -10.27 29.41 -11.07
C THR A 171 -9.98 28.35 -10.03
N ARG A 172 -8.73 28.25 -9.56
CA ARG A 172 -8.28 27.25 -8.57
C ARG A 172 -8.59 25.81 -9.01
N LYS A 173 -8.63 25.57 -10.32
CA LYS A 173 -9.07 24.31 -10.94
C LYS A 173 -8.25 24.02 -12.19
N GLY A 174 -7.81 22.78 -12.34
CA GLY A 174 -7.08 22.31 -13.51
C GLY A 174 -6.96 20.79 -13.57
N VAL A 175 -6.46 20.26 -14.68
CA VAL A 175 -5.97 18.88 -14.79
C VAL A 175 -4.45 18.86 -14.82
N CYS A 176 -3.81 17.68 -14.97
CA CYS A 176 -2.35 17.53 -14.93
C CYS A 176 -1.56 18.59 -15.73
N ALA A 177 -1.99 18.90 -16.96
CA ALA A 177 -1.40 19.96 -17.78
C ALA A 177 -1.52 21.35 -17.13
N GLY A 178 -2.65 21.67 -16.51
CA GLY A 178 -2.89 22.95 -15.85
C GLY A 178 -2.05 23.17 -14.60
N TYR A 179 -1.91 22.13 -13.76
CA TYR A 179 -0.99 22.17 -12.63
C TYR A 179 0.45 22.39 -13.11
N SER A 180 0.87 21.64 -14.14
CA SER A 180 2.24 21.68 -14.64
C SER A 180 2.59 23.00 -15.33
N ASN A 181 1.64 23.58 -16.07
CA ASN A 181 1.78 24.91 -16.68
C ASN A 181 1.88 26.01 -15.62
N LEU A 182 1.07 25.95 -14.57
CA LEU A 182 1.11 26.94 -13.50
C LEU A 182 2.42 26.87 -12.71
N LEU A 183 2.91 25.66 -12.39
CA LEU A 183 4.20 25.48 -11.72
C LEU A 183 5.33 26.04 -12.57
N GLN A 184 5.38 25.68 -13.85
CA GLN A 184 6.41 26.19 -14.76
C GLN A 184 6.34 27.73 -14.88
N HIS A 185 5.14 28.29 -15.04
CA HIS A 185 4.97 29.74 -15.14
C HIS A 185 5.46 30.47 -13.88
N LEU A 186 5.08 30.01 -12.69
CA LEU A 186 5.55 30.59 -11.43
C LEU A 186 7.07 30.47 -11.28
N CYS A 187 7.66 29.32 -11.63
CA CYS A 187 9.10 29.12 -11.62
C CYS A 187 9.81 30.11 -12.56
N THR A 188 9.32 30.28 -13.79
CA THR A 188 9.86 31.24 -14.77
C THR A 188 9.82 32.67 -14.21
N GLN A 189 8.73 33.10 -13.60
CA GLN A 189 8.61 34.44 -12.98
C GLN A 189 9.55 34.63 -11.77
N LEU A 190 9.98 33.53 -11.13
CA LEU A 190 10.91 33.52 -10.00
C LEU A 190 12.37 33.28 -10.42
N GLY A 191 12.66 33.21 -11.72
CA GLY A 191 14.00 32.93 -12.26
C GLY A 191 14.49 31.49 -12.02
N ILE A 192 13.56 30.55 -11.79
CA ILE A 192 13.85 29.14 -11.54
C ILE A 192 13.72 28.38 -12.86
N LYS A 193 14.79 27.71 -13.28
CA LYS A 193 14.74 26.84 -14.48
C LYS A 193 13.81 25.66 -14.22
N CYS A 194 12.73 25.61 -14.98
CA CYS A 194 11.69 24.59 -14.86
C CYS A 194 11.22 24.13 -16.25
N VAL A 195 11.10 22.82 -16.43
CA VAL A 195 10.59 22.21 -17.66
C VAL A 195 9.24 21.56 -17.44
N TYR A 196 8.38 21.62 -18.45
CA TYR A 196 7.15 20.83 -18.55
C TYR A 196 7.51 19.48 -19.17
N ILE A 197 7.05 18.39 -18.56
CA ILE A 197 7.30 17.03 -19.02
C ILE A 197 5.95 16.36 -19.30
N GLY A 198 5.71 16.02 -20.56
CA GLY A 198 4.60 15.16 -20.95
C GLY A 198 5.03 13.71 -20.98
N GLY A 199 4.16 12.81 -20.50
CA GLY A 199 4.46 11.38 -20.48
C GLY A 199 3.25 10.51 -20.18
N PHE A 200 3.54 9.39 -19.54
CA PHE A 200 2.61 8.31 -19.30
C PHE A 200 2.61 7.89 -17.84
N THR A 201 1.42 7.70 -17.26
CA THR A 201 1.28 7.08 -15.94
C THR A 201 0.91 5.62 -16.06
N LYS A 202 1.45 4.80 -15.15
CA LYS A 202 1.28 3.36 -15.20
C LYS A 202 -0.15 2.89 -14.98
N ASP A 203 -0.86 3.50 -14.04
CA ASP A 203 -2.27 3.16 -13.77
C ASP A 203 -3.12 3.33 -15.04
N GLU A 204 -2.88 4.40 -15.80
CA GLU A 204 -3.62 4.63 -17.05
C GLU A 204 -3.14 3.75 -18.22
N ILE A 205 -1.84 3.45 -18.33
CA ILE A 205 -1.33 2.47 -19.32
C ILE A 205 -1.97 1.09 -19.07
N MET A 206 -2.08 0.68 -17.80
CA MET A 206 -2.66 -0.60 -17.42
C MET A 206 -4.19 -0.65 -17.61
N ASN A 207 -4.88 0.48 -17.61
CA ASN A 207 -6.32 0.56 -17.88
C ASN A 207 -6.64 0.54 -19.38
N ASN A 208 -5.72 1.01 -20.24
CA ASN A 208 -5.91 1.13 -21.69
C ASN A 208 -5.17 0.04 -22.48
N GLN A 209 -5.21 -1.21 -22.02
CA GLN A 209 -4.41 -2.32 -22.60
C GLN A 209 -4.70 -2.60 -24.09
N GLU A 210 -5.87 -2.18 -24.58
CA GLU A 210 -6.31 -2.44 -25.96
C GLU A 210 -5.78 -1.43 -26.98
N THR A 211 -5.20 -0.30 -26.55
CA THR A 211 -4.65 0.72 -27.46
C THR A 211 -3.29 1.20 -27.00
N PRO A 212 -2.24 1.10 -27.86
CA PRO A 212 -0.98 1.76 -27.58
C PRO A 212 -1.23 3.25 -27.32
N LEU A 213 -0.73 3.79 -26.21
CA LEU A 213 -0.84 5.23 -25.94
C LEU A 213 0.06 5.98 -26.92
N ILE A 214 -0.51 6.36 -28.07
CA ILE A 214 0.18 7.17 -29.10
C ILE A 214 0.38 8.62 -28.59
N ARG A 215 -0.44 9.06 -27.63
CA ARG A 215 -0.39 10.41 -27.03
C ARG A 215 -0.14 10.32 -25.53
N THR A 216 0.62 11.27 -25.00
CA THR A 216 0.83 11.45 -23.56
C THR A 216 -0.50 11.66 -22.87
N ASN A 217 -0.70 11.00 -21.73
CA ASN A 217 -1.91 11.13 -20.94
C ASN A 217 -1.69 11.91 -19.63
N HIS A 218 -0.44 12.15 -19.26
CA HIS A 218 -0.09 12.85 -18.03
C HIS A 218 1.00 13.90 -18.24
N ALA A 219 1.10 14.82 -17.27
CA ALA A 219 2.07 15.91 -17.29
C ALA A 219 2.53 16.26 -15.88
N TRP A 220 3.82 16.58 -15.77
CA TRP A 220 4.50 17.01 -14.54
C TRP A 220 5.67 17.95 -14.89
N ASN A 221 6.54 18.24 -13.93
CA ASN A 221 7.67 19.15 -14.12
C ASN A 221 9.00 18.58 -13.64
N ALA A 222 10.09 19.22 -14.07
CA ALA A 222 11.38 19.13 -13.40
C ALA A 222 12.01 20.51 -13.24
N VAL A 223 12.81 20.69 -12.20
CA VAL A 223 13.52 21.93 -11.88
C VAL A 223 15.02 21.67 -11.73
N GLU A 224 15.84 22.64 -12.11
CA GLU A 224 17.30 22.57 -11.93
C GLU A 224 17.70 23.28 -10.62
N ILE A 225 18.41 22.59 -9.74
CA ILE A 225 19.02 23.14 -8.52
C ILE A 225 20.50 22.76 -8.53
N SER A 226 21.39 23.77 -8.55
CA SER A 226 22.84 23.56 -8.57
C SER A 226 23.30 22.59 -9.67
N HIS A 227 22.75 22.73 -10.89
CA HIS A 227 23.02 21.86 -12.05
C HIS A 227 22.47 20.43 -12.00
N HIS A 228 21.73 20.09 -10.94
CA HIS A 228 21.03 18.81 -10.82
C HIS A 228 19.53 18.98 -11.11
N TRP A 229 18.92 17.98 -11.76
CA TRP A 229 17.49 17.99 -12.10
C TRP A 229 16.66 17.18 -11.11
N TYR A 230 15.54 17.75 -10.67
CA TYR A 230 14.63 17.13 -9.70
C TYR A 230 13.20 17.14 -10.22
N LEU A 231 12.49 16.02 -10.03
CA LEU A 231 11.12 15.84 -10.51
C LEU A 231 10.10 16.45 -9.53
N LEU A 232 9.06 17.08 -10.07
CA LEU A 232 7.94 17.64 -9.32
C LEU A 232 6.65 17.16 -9.96
N GLU A 233 5.82 16.48 -9.18
CA GLU A 233 4.47 16.08 -9.58
C GLU A 233 3.48 16.83 -8.68
N PRO A 234 2.88 17.94 -9.16
CA PRO A 234 1.94 18.72 -8.37
C PRO A 234 0.49 18.22 -8.41
N THR A 235 0.15 17.25 -9.26
CA THR A 235 -1.24 16.83 -9.50
C THR A 235 -1.65 15.72 -8.53
N TRP A 236 -0.91 14.62 -8.51
CA TRP A 236 -1.02 13.51 -7.56
C TRP A 236 -0.60 13.93 -6.16
N ALA A 237 0.31 14.91 -6.01
CA ALA A 237 0.61 15.50 -4.71
C ALA A 237 -0.56 16.29 -4.10
N ALA A 238 -1.52 16.75 -4.91
CA ALA A 238 -2.65 17.53 -4.42
C ALA A 238 -3.79 16.64 -3.88
N GLY A 239 -3.91 15.41 -4.36
CA GLY A 239 -4.99 14.50 -4.00
C GLY A 239 -5.40 13.59 -5.15
N TYR A 240 -6.61 13.06 -5.05
CA TYR A 240 -7.12 12.07 -6.00
C TYR A 240 -8.61 12.31 -6.31
N LEU A 241 -9.11 11.64 -7.35
CA LEU A 241 -10.53 11.63 -7.65
C LEU A 241 -11.22 10.45 -6.96
N THR A 242 -12.41 10.69 -6.43
CA THR A 242 -13.32 9.72 -5.82
C THR A 242 -14.61 9.59 -6.64
N GLU A 243 -15.51 8.70 -6.20
CA GLU A 243 -16.89 8.61 -6.70
C GLU A 243 -16.94 8.46 -8.24
N LYS A 244 -16.29 7.43 -8.78
CA LYS A 244 -16.16 7.18 -10.24
C LYS A 244 -15.56 8.36 -11.01
N ASN A 245 -14.51 8.96 -10.45
CA ASN A 245 -13.79 10.11 -11.03
C ASN A 245 -14.59 11.41 -11.14
N THR A 246 -15.62 11.61 -10.31
CA THR A 246 -16.49 12.79 -10.40
C THR A 246 -16.21 13.85 -9.35
N LYS A 247 -15.53 13.49 -8.26
CA LYS A 247 -15.24 14.39 -7.14
C LYS A 247 -13.75 14.37 -6.82
N PHE A 248 -13.19 15.55 -6.55
CA PHE A 248 -11.81 15.68 -6.12
C PHE A 248 -11.74 15.72 -4.59
N GLU A 249 -10.88 14.89 -4.01
CA GLU A 249 -10.53 14.90 -2.60
C GLU A 249 -9.07 15.33 -2.45
N ARG A 250 -8.86 16.39 -1.66
CA ARG A 250 -7.52 16.88 -1.36
C ARG A 250 -6.88 15.99 -0.30
N ARG A 251 -5.78 15.33 -0.66
CA ARG A 251 -4.95 14.55 0.26
C ARG A 251 -3.50 14.76 -0.16
N LEU A 252 -2.78 15.57 0.61
CA LEU A 252 -1.45 16.02 0.21
C LEU A 252 -0.43 14.89 0.35
N ASP A 253 0.33 14.63 -0.72
CA ASP A 253 1.43 13.66 -0.74
C ASP A 253 2.72 14.35 -1.21
N PHE A 254 3.58 14.68 -0.25
CA PHE A 254 4.83 15.40 -0.53
C PHE A 254 5.98 14.50 -0.98
N SER A 255 5.75 13.19 -1.14
CA SER A 255 6.73 12.30 -1.78
C SER A 255 7.08 12.75 -3.21
N TYR A 256 6.13 13.39 -3.88
CA TYR A 256 6.25 13.96 -5.22
C TYR A 256 6.98 15.32 -5.30
N PHE A 257 7.36 15.91 -4.16
CA PHE A 257 8.18 17.12 -4.13
C PHE A 257 9.66 16.74 -4.30
N LEU A 258 10.33 17.22 -5.35
CA LEU A 258 11.74 16.92 -5.65
C LEU A 258 12.03 15.40 -5.56
N ALA A 259 11.19 14.62 -6.23
CA ALA A 259 11.19 13.17 -6.16
C ALA A 259 12.43 12.57 -6.83
N ARG A 260 12.91 11.44 -6.31
CA ARG A 260 14.03 10.72 -6.91
C ARG A 260 13.58 10.01 -8.20
N PRO A 261 14.36 10.05 -9.29
CA PRO A 261 13.97 9.44 -10.56
C PRO A 261 13.84 7.92 -10.53
N ASP A 262 14.69 7.23 -9.75
CA ASP A 262 14.65 5.78 -9.53
C ASP A 262 13.38 5.32 -8.81
N GLN A 263 12.73 6.21 -8.05
CA GLN A 263 11.44 5.96 -7.41
C GLN A 263 10.28 6.37 -8.33
N PHE A 264 10.41 7.53 -8.98
CA PHE A 264 9.37 8.14 -9.82
C PHE A 264 9.04 7.30 -11.05
N ILE A 265 10.05 6.64 -11.63
CA ILE A 265 9.90 5.82 -12.84
C ILE A 265 8.97 4.62 -12.65
N TYR A 266 8.68 4.18 -11.42
CA TYR A 266 7.74 3.06 -11.21
C TYR A 266 6.31 3.41 -11.62
N SER A 267 5.96 4.70 -11.60
CA SER A 267 4.61 5.19 -11.92
C SER A 267 4.59 6.14 -13.12
N HIS A 268 5.68 6.84 -13.43
CA HIS A 268 5.74 7.89 -14.44
C HIS A 268 6.84 7.65 -15.48
N LEU A 269 6.45 7.48 -16.75
CA LEU A 269 7.38 7.37 -17.87
C LEU A 269 7.27 8.60 -18.78
N PRO A 270 8.29 9.46 -18.90
CA PRO A 270 8.26 10.58 -19.82
C PRO A 270 8.26 10.10 -21.28
N LYS A 271 7.65 10.90 -22.16
CA LYS A 271 7.68 10.62 -23.62
C LYS A 271 9.09 10.68 -24.19
N ASP A 272 9.90 11.63 -23.73
CA ASP A 272 11.31 11.79 -24.08
C ASP A 272 12.16 11.18 -22.97
N SER A 273 12.99 10.19 -23.32
CA SER A 273 13.77 9.41 -22.37
C SER A 273 14.81 10.23 -21.59
N LYS A 274 15.24 11.39 -22.11
CA LYS A 274 16.19 12.26 -21.39
C LYS A 274 15.63 12.78 -20.07
N TRP A 275 14.31 12.89 -19.96
CA TRP A 275 13.62 13.35 -18.75
C TRP A 275 13.38 12.25 -17.71
N GLN A 276 13.90 11.03 -17.94
CA GLN A 276 13.87 9.98 -16.92
C GLN A 276 14.88 10.25 -15.81
N PHE A 277 15.98 10.94 -16.12
CA PHE A 277 17.10 11.17 -15.20
C PHE A 277 17.64 9.87 -14.57
N LEU A 278 17.60 8.78 -15.33
CA LEU A 278 18.16 7.49 -14.96
C LEU A 278 19.49 7.28 -15.67
N LYS A 279 20.41 6.57 -15.00
CA LYS A 279 21.69 6.14 -15.57
C LYS A 279 21.48 5.31 -16.84
N HIS A 280 20.46 4.46 -16.84
CA HIS A 280 19.99 3.72 -18.00
C HIS A 280 18.49 3.96 -18.16
N SER A 281 18.11 4.65 -19.25
CA SER A 281 16.70 4.88 -19.55
C SER A 281 15.98 3.57 -19.86
N ILE A 282 14.74 3.43 -19.38
CA ILE A 282 13.89 2.28 -19.66
C ILE A 282 12.87 2.62 -20.77
N SER A 283 12.51 1.59 -21.54
CA SER A 283 11.47 1.66 -22.56
C SER A 283 10.07 1.57 -21.96
N MET A 284 9.05 1.94 -22.75
CA MET A 284 7.64 1.71 -22.41
C MET A 284 7.37 0.24 -22.06
N LEU A 285 7.93 -0.70 -22.82
CA LEU A 285 7.78 -2.12 -22.56
C LEU A 285 8.37 -2.52 -21.20
N GLN A 286 9.57 -2.04 -20.85
CA GLN A 286 10.14 -2.32 -19.53
C GLN A 286 9.30 -1.68 -18.41
N HIS A 287 8.84 -0.43 -18.60
CA HIS A 287 8.00 0.27 -17.64
C HIS A 287 6.68 -0.45 -17.35
N THR A 288 6.02 -1.01 -18.37
CA THR A 288 4.78 -1.80 -18.18
C THR A 288 5.02 -3.11 -17.45
N HIS A 289 6.23 -3.66 -17.54
CA HIS A 289 6.60 -4.88 -16.82
C HIS A 289 6.94 -4.62 -15.36
N LEU A 290 7.45 -3.46 -14.97
CA LEU A 290 7.76 -3.17 -13.56
C LEU A 290 6.54 -3.45 -12.64
N PRO A 291 6.73 -3.76 -11.35
CA PRO A 291 5.62 -3.80 -10.38
C PRO A 291 4.96 -2.42 -10.20
N LEU A 292 3.70 -2.38 -9.75
CA LEU A 292 3.07 -1.12 -9.31
C LEU A 292 3.56 -0.82 -7.89
N ILE A 293 4.38 0.23 -7.76
CA ILE A 293 4.96 0.69 -6.49
C ILE A 293 4.40 2.07 -6.16
N TYR A 294 3.99 2.27 -4.91
CA TYR A 294 3.44 3.53 -4.41
C TYR A 294 4.42 4.20 -3.45
N PRO A 295 4.34 5.53 -3.24
CA PRO A 295 5.34 6.26 -2.45
C PRO A 295 5.62 5.70 -1.05
N ALA A 296 4.59 5.18 -0.38
CA ALA A 296 4.71 4.59 0.95
C ALA A 296 5.71 3.41 1.00
N TYR A 297 5.90 2.70 -0.12
CA TYR A 297 6.91 1.65 -0.22
C TYR A 297 8.31 2.17 0.12
N PHE A 298 8.68 3.32 -0.43
CA PHE A 298 10.00 3.91 -0.21
C PHE A 298 10.13 4.53 1.19
N SER A 299 9.09 5.22 1.68
CA SER A 299 9.13 5.84 3.01
C SER A 299 9.17 4.83 4.15
N LEU A 300 8.61 3.64 3.94
CA LEU A 300 8.63 2.55 4.92
C LEU A 300 9.88 1.64 4.77
N GLY A 301 10.81 1.97 3.88
CA GLY A 301 12.05 1.21 3.69
C GLY A 301 11.83 -0.21 3.18
N LEU A 302 10.77 -0.45 2.39
CA LEU A 302 10.46 -1.76 1.85
C LEU A 302 11.33 -2.09 0.65
N GLU A 303 11.67 -3.37 0.49
CA GLU A 303 12.34 -3.91 -0.69
C GLU A 303 11.54 -5.08 -1.25
N LEU A 304 11.00 -4.94 -2.46
CA LEU A 304 10.33 -6.02 -3.17
C LEU A 304 11.38 -6.97 -3.74
N ILE A 305 11.45 -8.15 -3.15
CA ILE A 305 12.43 -9.19 -3.49
C ILE A 305 11.93 -10.07 -4.64
N SER A 306 10.63 -10.36 -4.67
CA SER A 306 9.98 -11.12 -5.75
C SER A 306 8.47 -10.87 -5.78
N PRO A 307 7.83 -10.69 -6.95
CA PRO A 307 8.46 -10.49 -8.26
C PRO A 307 9.02 -9.07 -8.38
N CYS A 308 10.35 -8.90 -8.48
CA CYS A 308 10.95 -7.55 -8.44
C CYS A 308 10.99 -6.87 -9.82
N ILE A 309 10.82 -7.65 -10.90
CA ILE A 309 10.93 -7.21 -12.30
C ILE A 309 9.63 -7.39 -13.09
N SER A 310 8.56 -7.88 -12.46
CA SER A 310 7.29 -8.16 -13.12
C SER A 310 6.10 -7.73 -12.28
N ASN A 311 5.13 -7.05 -12.91
CA ASN A 311 3.80 -6.83 -12.35
C ASN A 311 2.96 -8.11 -12.32
N ASN A 312 3.38 -9.17 -13.01
CA ASN A 312 2.66 -10.44 -13.06
C ASN A 312 3.43 -11.49 -12.28
N MET A 313 2.89 -11.91 -11.15
CA MET A 313 3.44 -13.05 -10.42
C MET A 313 3.14 -14.36 -11.16
N LYS A 314 3.95 -15.38 -10.86
CA LYS A 314 3.78 -16.74 -11.39
C LYS A 314 3.67 -17.72 -10.25
N PHE A 315 3.12 -18.90 -10.56
CA PHE A 315 3.23 -20.04 -9.66
C PHE A 315 4.70 -20.37 -9.40
N VAL A 316 5.01 -20.71 -8.15
CA VAL A 316 6.29 -21.35 -7.82
C VAL A 316 6.35 -22.69 -8.58
N PRO A 317 7.46 -23.03 -9.26
CA PRO A 317 7.57 -24.26 -10.04
C PRO A 317 7.17 -25.51 -9.24
N GLY A 318 6.23 -26.29 -9.77
CA GLY A 318 5.73 -27.52 -9.13
C GLY A 318 4.88 -27.29 -7.87
N LYS A 319 4.48 -26.05 -7.57
CA LYS A 319 3.68 -25.70 -6.39
C LYS A 319 2.32 -25.12 -6.77
N PRO A 320 1.29 -25.28 -5.92
CA PRO A 320 -0.04 -24.75 -6.16
C PRO A 320 -0.22 -23.29 -5.74
N PHE A 321 0.86 -22.56 -5.49
CA PHE A 321 0.82 -21.17 -5.05
C PHE A 321 1.87 -20.31 -5.74
N GLY A 322 1.60 -19.00 -5.82
CA GLY A 322 2.61 -17.96 -6.04
C GLY A 322 3.09 -17.39 -4.70
N VAL A 323 4.22 -16.69 -4.70
CA VAL A 323 4.75 -16.01 -3.51
C VAL A 323 5.25 -14.60 -3.85
N ILE A 324 4.88 -13.64 -3.02
CA ILE A 324 5.52 -12.31 -2.97
C ILE A 324 6.45 -12.29 -1.76
N ILE A 325 7.67 -11.79 -1.97
CA ILE A 325 8.69 -11.70 -0.93
C ILE A 325 9.06 -10.23 -0.78
N ILE A 326 8.94 -9.71 0.44
CA ILE A 326 9.28 -8.32 0.76
C ILE A 326 10.27 -8.35 1.91
N ARG A 327 11.36 -7.58 1.79
CA ARG A 327 12.18 -7.20 2.94
C ARG A 327 11.58 -5.94 3.55
N ALA A 328 11.42 -5.93 4.86
CA ALA A 328 10.83 -4.81 5.59
C ALA A 328 11.56 -4.65 6.92
N PRO A 329 11.68 -3.41 7.45
CA PRO A 329 12.09 -3.22 8.84
C PRO A 329 11.20 -4.02 9.80
N SER A 330 11.77 -4.51 10.90
CA SER A 330 11.10 -5.46 11.80
C SER A 330 9.84 -4.90 12.48
N ASP A 331 9.80 -3.58 12.64
CA ASP A 331 8.71 -2.76 13.20
C ASP A 331 7.63 -2.39 12.19
N ILE A 332 7.79 -2.72 10.90
CA ILE A 332 6.77 -2.50 9.87
C ILE A 332 5.87 -3.71 9.73
N GLU A 333 4.56 -3.44 9.77
CA GLU A 333 3.51 -4.44 9.56
C GLU A 333 2.99 -4.39 8.12
N ILE A 334 2.58 -5.56 7.62
CA ILE A 334 2.03 -5.72 6.27
C ILE A 334 0.71 -6.46 6.34
N TYR A 335 -0.29 -5.96 5.63
CA TYR A 335 -1.49 -6.72 5.30
C TYR A 335 -1.78 -6.65 3.81
N VAL A 336 -2.61 -7.57 3.33
CA VAL A 336 -2.90 -7.73 1.90
C VAL A 336 -4.40 -7.82 1.66
N PHE A 337 -4.83 -7.23 0.54
CA PHE A 337 -6.14 -7.43 -0.05
C PHE A 337 -5.97 -8.18 -1.36
N VAL A 338 -6.69 -9.29 -1.51
CA VAL A 338 -6.66 -10.12 -2.71
C VAL A 338 -8.03 -10.05 -3.36
N MET A 339 -8.06 -9.62 -4.62
CA MET A 339 -9.29 -9.55 -5.43
C MET A 339 -9.20 -10.55 -6.58
N LEU A 340 -10.28 -11.26 -6.88
CA LEU A 340 -10.44 -12.07 -8.09
C LEU A 340 -11.58 -11.45 -8.91
N ASN A 341 -11.27 -10.96 -10.12
CA ASN A 341 -12.26 -10.32 -10.99
C ASN A 341 -13.12 -9.27 -10.24
N ASP A 342 -12.46 -8.45 -9.41
CA ASP A 342 -13.05 -7.39 -8.56
C ASP A 342 -13.92 -7.86 -7.38
N GLU A 343 -13.90 -9.16 -7.06
CA GLU A 343 -14.48 -9.69 -5.82
C GLU A 343 -13.40 -10.05 -4.81
N GLU A 344 -13.62 -9.69 -3.53
CA GLU A 344 -12.65 -9.96 -2.47
C GLU A 344 -12.52 -11.46 -2.19
N VAL A 345 -11.27 -11.92 -2.19
CA VAL A 345 -10.88 -13.29 -1.85
C VAL A 345 -10.37 -13.28 -0.42
N ILE A 346 -11.22 -13.76 0.50
CA ILE A 346 -10.95 -13.75 1.94
C ILE A 346 -10.17 -15.01 2.37
N ASP A 347 -10.26 -16.09 1.59
CA ASP A 347 -9.53 -17.35 1.75
C ASP A 347 -8.68 -17.65 0.52
N GLY A 348 -7.43 -18.09 0.72
CA GLY A 348 -6.51 -18.40 -0.39
C GLY A 348 -5.21 -17.60 -0.38
N TYR A 349 -4.93 -16.87 0.69
CA TYR A 349 -3.59 -16.32 0.93
C TYR A 349 -3.13 -16.49 2.38
N GLU A 350 -1.82 -16.41 2.59
CA GLU A 350 -1.20 -16.42 3.92
C GLU A 350 0.06 -15.55 3.94
N ILE A 351 0.21 -14.76 5.01
CA ILE A 351 1.44 -14.02 5.29
C ILE A 351 2.26 -14.77 6.34
N ARG A 352 3.56 -14.94 6.09
CA ARG A 352 4.54 -15.52 7.02
C ARG A 352 5.77 -14.63 7.14
N HIS A 353 6.40 -14.63 8.31
CA HIS A 353 7.56 -13.79 8.58
C HIS A 353 8.80 -14.67 8.77
N SER A 354 10.00 -14.15 8.45
CA SER A 354 11.25 -14.80 8.89
C SER A 354 11.38 -14.71 10.42
N LYS A 355 12.25 -15.54 11.01
CA LYS A 355 12.47 -15.55 12.48
C LYS A 355 12.81 -14.17 13.06
N ASN A 356 13.60 -13.39 12.34
CA ASN A 356 13.99 -12.03 12.71
C ASN A 356 13.01 -10.95 12.24
N ARG A 357 11.92 -11.31 11.55
CA ARG A 357 10.94 -10.40 10.93
C ARG A 357 11.55 -9.41 9.94
N ASP A 358 12.67 -9.72 9.28
CA ASP A 358 13.20 -8.89 8.19
C ASP A 358 12.52 -9.20 6.85
N PHE A 359 11.91 -10.39 6.71
CA PHE A 359 11.20 -10.80 5.50
C PHE A 359 9.72 -11.09 5.76
N ARG A 360 8.90 -10.77 4.77
CA ARG A 360 7.48 -11.10 4.66
C ARG A 360 7.28 -11.95 3.42
N TYR A 361 6.70 -13.13 3.60
CA TYR A 361 6.35 -14.08 2.54
C TYR A 361 4.83 -14.12 2.42
N ILE A 362 4.30 -13.64 1.31
CA ILE A 362 2.86 -13.59 1.04
C ILE A 362 2.57 -14.68 0.01
N TYR A 363 2.03 -15.79 0.48
CA TYR A 363 1.62 -16.91 -0.35
C TYR A 363 0.22 -16.68 -0.89
N ILE A 364 0.03 -16.86 -2.19
CA ILE A 364 -1.27 -16.80 -2.85
C ILE A 364 -1.54 -18.16 -3.48
N ALA A 365 -2.57 -18.86 -3.03
CA ALA A 365 -3.01 -20.17 -3.51
C ALA A 365 -4.39 -20.05 -4.21
N PRO A 366 -4.40 -19.82 -5.54
CA PRO A 366 -5.64 -19.69 -6.31
C PRO A 366 -6.52 -20.93 -6.23
N ALA A 367 -7.81 -20.73 -5.94
CA ALA A 367 -8.84 -21.79 -6.01
C ALA A 367 -9.65 -21.75 -7.32
N HIS A 368 -9.57 -20.64 -8.05
CA HIS A 368 -10.30 -20.41 -9.30
C HIS A 368 -9.35 -19.84 -10.36
N THR A 369 -9.71 -20.01 -11.63
CA THR A 369 -9.02 -19.33 -12.74
C THR A 369 -9.50 -17.88 -12.83
N GLY A 370 -8.64 -16.98 -13.29
CA GLY A 370 -8.97 -15.58 -13.48
C GLY A 370 -7.81 -14.65 -13.16
N MET A 371 -8.10 -13.35 -13.16
CA MET A 371 -7.11 -12.34 -12.83
C MET A 371 -7.21 -12.00 -11.35
N TYR A 372 -6.22 -12.44 -10.59
CA TYR A 372 -6.06 -12.01 -9.22
C TYR A 372 -5.29 -10.69 -9.17
N THR A 373 -5.72 -9.80 -8.28
CA THR A 373 -5.02 -8.56 -7.94
C THR A 373 -4.67 -8.59 -6.45
N VAL A 374 -3.38 -8.55 -6.15
CA VAL A 374 -2.86 -8.52 -4.78
C VAL A 374 -2.42 -7.10 -4.48
N THR A 375 -3.09 -6.43 -3.56
CA THR A 375 -2.75 -5.09 -3.08
C THR A 375 -2.17 -5.19 -1.68
N ILE A 376 -0.96 -4.68 -1.49
CA ILE A 376 -0.19 -4.76 -0.27
C ILE A 376 -0.19 -3.39 0.40
N TYR A 377 -0.44 -3.37 1.69
CA TYR A 377 -0.40 -2.18 2.53
C TYR A 377 0.66 -2.35 3.60
N GLY A 378 1.37 -1.25 3.90
CA GLY A 378 2.37 -1.18 4.96
C GLY A 378 2.03 -0.08 5.95
N TYR A 379 2.37 -0.30 7.22
CA TYR A 379 2.28 0.72 8.26
C TYR A 379 3.27 0.46 9.38
N HIS A 380 3.63 1.54 10.07
CA HIS A 380 4.29 1.46 11.35
C HIS A 380 3.20 1.43 12.45
N PRO A 381 3.24 0.56 13.46
CA PRO A 381 2.18 0.43 14.47
C PRO A 381 1.84 1.72 15.24
N LEU A 382 2.81 2.65 15.38
CA LEU A 382 2.56 3.97 15.97
C LEU A 382 1.77 4.91 15.04
N ASN A 383 1.67 4.58 13.75
CA ASN A 383 0.88 5.30 12.77
C ASN A 383 -0.45 4.56 12.61
N ASN A 384 -1.55 5.20 13.01
CA ASN A 384 -2.89 4.60 12.97
C ASN A 384 -3.48 4.42 11.56
N GLU A 385 -2.67 4.52 10.50
CA GLU A 385 -3.16 4.42 9.12
C GLU A 385 -2.19 3.63 8.21
N GLY A 386 -2.74 2.61 7.55
CA GLY A 386 -2.06 1.85 6.50
C GLY A 386 -2.03 2.57 5.17
N ALA A 387 -0.88 2.53 4.50
CA ALA A 387 -0.72 3.07 3.17
C ALA A 387 -0.48 1.94 2.16
N ARG A 388 -1.08 2.06 0.98
CA ARG A 388 -0.84 1.14 -0.13
C ARG A 388 0.62 1.26 -0.56
N VAL A 389 1.34 0.14 -0.67
CA VAL A 389 2.78 0.10 -0.99
C VAL A 389 3.07 -0.56 -2.33
N ILE A 390 2.40 -1.69 -2.62
CA ILE A 390 2.67 -2.50 -3.81
C ILE A 390 1.36 -3.05 -4.35
N LYS A 391 1.22 -3.15 -5.67
CA LYS A 391 0.15 -3.91 -6.32
C LYS A 391 0.74 -4.85 -7.37
N VAL A 392 0.31 -6.11 -7.36
CA VAL A 392 0.78 -7.16 -8.28
C VAL A 392 -0.43 -7.91 -8.83
N LYS A 393 -0.36 -8.32 -10.09
CA LYS A 393 -1.37 -9.17 -10.75
C LYS A 393 -0.93 -10.62 -10.78
N PHE A 394 -1.89 -11.54 -10.80
CA PHE A 394 -1.64 -12.97 -10.99
C PHE A 394 -2.70 -13.56 -11.91
N ASN A 395 -2.35 -13.73 -13.19
CA ASN A 395 -3.22 -14.33 -14.18
C ASN A 395 -3.16 -15.86 -14.07
N VAL A 396 -4.24 -16.47 -13.60
CA VAL A 396 -4.34 -17.91 -13.37
C VAL A 396 -5.21 -18.51 -14.47
N THR A 397 -4.57 -19.09 -15.50
CA THR A 397 -5.28 -19.75 -16.61
C THR A 397 -5.58 -21.22 -16.36
N HIS A 398 -4.77 -21.87 -15.52
CA HIS A 398 -4.94 -23.27 -15.13
C HIS A 398 -4.65 -23.45 -13.64
N LEU A 399 -5.50 -24.20 -12.96
CA LEU A 399 -5.30 -24.57 -11.56
C LEU A 399 -4.27 -25.70 -11.45
N ARG A 400 -3.57 -25.74 -10.32
CA ARG A 400 -2.68 -26.84 -9.95
C ARG A 400 -3.47 -27.89 -9.17
N SER A 401 -3.13 -29.17 -9.34
CA SER A 401 -3.93 -30.32 -8.89
C SER A 401 -4.16 -30.43 -7.38
N ARG A 402 -3.41 -29.70 -6.55
CA ARG A 402 -3.54 -29.70 -5.09
C ARG A 402 -4.02 -28.33 -4.61
N LEU A 403 -5.30 -28.22 -4.25
CA LEU A 403 -5.85 -27.02 -3.64
C LEU A 403 -5.26 -26.83 -2.24
N VAL A 404 -4.70 -25.65 -1.98
CA VAL A 404 -4.30 -25.21 -0.63
C VAL A 404 -5.28 -24.11 -0.25
N LYS A 405 -6.05 -24.32 0.83
CA LYS A 405 -6.88 -23.26 1.43
C LYS A 405 -6.17 -22.77 2.67
N PHE A 406 -6.15 -21.48 2.95
CA PHE A 406 -5.65 -20.99 4.24
C PHE A 406 -6.82 -20.62 5.14
N ALA A 407 -6.62 -20.68 6.45
CA ALA A 407 -7.62 -20.19 7.40
C ALA A 407 -7.91 -18.70 7.13
N LYS A 408 -9.19 -18.30 7.21
CA LYS A 408 -9.58 -16.89 7.13
C LYS A 408 -9.06 -16.17 8.36
N LYS A 409 -8.31 -15.08 8.14
CA LYS A 409 -7.68 -14.27 9.19
C LYS A 409 -8.06 -12.80 8.96
N TRP A 410 -8.29 -12.06 10.04
CA TRP A 410 -8.52 -10.62 10.01
C TRP A 410 -7.26 -9.87 10.42
N HIS A 411 -7.24 -8.55 10.17
CA HIS A 411 -6.10 -7.69 10.47
C HIS A 411 -5.54 -7.87 11.89
N THR A 412 -6.42 -7.93 12.89
CA THR A 412 -6.09 -8.13 14.31
C THR A 412 -5.32 -9.41 14.60
N PHE A 413 -5.45 -10.43 13.75
CA PHE A 413 -4.69 -11.68 13.86
C PHE A 413 -3.19 -11.39 13.74
N TYR A 414 -2.80 -10.53 12.82
CA TYR A 414 -1.40 -10.18 12.59
C TYR A 414 -0.88 -9.16 13.61
N GLU A 415 -1.69 -8.16 13.98
CA GLU A 415 -1.34 -7.12 14.96
C GLU A 415 -0.91 -7.70 16.31
N HIS A 416 -1.58 -8.75 16.75
CA HIS A 416 -1.32 -9.38 18.04
C HIS A 416 -0.42 -10.62 17.93
N GLY A 417 0.23 -10.83 16.78
CA GLY A 417 1.19 -11.90 16.58
C GLY A 417 0.59 -13.31 16.74
N PHE A 418 -0.66 -13.51 16.32
CA PHE A 418 -1.27 -14.82 16.39
C PHE A 418 -0.61 -15.78 15.39
N GLU A 419 -0.50 -17.05 15.76
CA GLU A 419 0.02 -18.12 14.93
C GLU A 419 -0.92 -19.32 15.00
N VAL A 420 -1.44 -19.79 13.86
CA VAL A 420 -2.20 -21.05 13.80
C VAL A 420 -1.20 -22.21 13.72
N LEU A 421 -1.08 -22.96 14.81
CA LEU A 421 -0.22 -24.14 14.90
C LEU A 421 -0.89 -25.39 14.32
N TYR A 422 -2.22 -25.47 14.38
CA TYR A 422 -3.04 -26.52 13.78
C TYR A 422 -4.48 -26.02 13.50
N PRO A 423 -5.11 -26.43 12.37
CA PRO A 423 -4.51 -27.17 11.28
C PRO A 423 -3.50 -26.30 10.51
N ARG A 424 -2.36 -26.88 10.11
CA ARG A 424 -1.38 -26.15 9.30
C ARG A 424 -1.79 -26.15 7.85
N ASN A 425 -1.67 -25.00 7.18
CA ASN A 425 -1.74 -24.87 5.72
C ASN A 425 -3.07 -25.34 5.12
N THR A 426 -4.13 -25.38 5.93
CA THR A 426 -5.50 -25.66 5.51
C THR A 426 -6.48 -24.76 6.26
N GLY A 427 -7.47 -24.21 5.56
CA GLY A 427 -8.65 -23.57 6.16
C GLY A 427 -9.79 -24.55 6.42
N THR A 428 -9.57 -25.84 6.15
CA THR A 428 -10.57 -26.91 6.27
C THR A 428 -9.99 -28.04 7.10
N ILE A 429 -10.72 -28.46 8.13
CA ILE A 429 -10.40 -29.66 8.89
C ILE A 429 -11.34 -30.76 8.41
N GLN A 430 -10.77 -31.85 7.90
CA GLN A 430 -11.53 -33.07 7.61
C GLN A 430 -11.38 -34.02 8.79
N LEU A 431 -12.50 -34.55 9.28
CA LEU A 431 -12.51 -35.62 10.26
C LEU A 431 -11.98 -36.89 9.57
N LYS A 432 -11.02 -37.56 10.20
CA LYS A 432 -10.27 -38.69 9.62
C LYS A 432 -11.11 -39.96 9.54
N SER A 433 -12.13 -40.08 10.38
CA SER A 433 -13.04 -41.22 10.37
C SER A 433 -14.48 -40.80 10.65
N PRO A 434 -15.48 -41.60 10.21
CA PRO A 434 -16.88 -41.38 10.54
C PRO A 434 -17.19 -41.38 12.04
N ASN A 435 -16.30 -41.95 12.86
CA ASN A 435 -16.46 -42.08 14.31
C ASN A 435 -15.81 -40.92 15.08
N GLU A 436 -14.99 -40.09 14.41
CA GLU A 436 -14.41 -38.89 15.02
C GLU A 436 -15.50 -37.82 15.08
N ASN A 437 -15.76 -37.29 16.27
CA ASN A 437 -16.86 -36.37 16.54
C ASN A 437 -16.39 -34.95 16.92
N HIS A 438 -15.08 -34.71 16.95
CA HIS A 438 -14.50 -33.43 17.32
C HIS A 438 -13.29 -33.12 16.44
N CYS A 439 -12.89 -31.85 16.43
CA CYS A 439 -11.65 -31.40 15.82
C CYS A 439 -11.00 -30.37 16.72
N GLN A 440 -9.70 -30.15 16.53
CA GLN A 440 -8.93 -29.22 17.32
C GLN A 440 -8.38 -28.08 16.47
N ILE A 441 -8.24 -26.89 17.07
CA ILE A 441 -7.48 -25.78 16.50
C ILE A 441 -6.44 -25.38 17.55
N LEU A 442 -5.19 -25.19 17.15
CA LEU A 442 -4.13 -24.75 18.04
C LEU A 442 -3.68 -23.35 17.62
N ILE A 443 -3.73 -22.40 18.54
CA ILE A 443 -3.33 -21.00 18.30
C ILE A 443 -2.31 -20.57 19.35
N ARG A 444 -1.19 -20.00 18.91
CA ARG A 444 -0.26 -19.28 19.79
C ARG A 444 -0.51 -17.78 19.66
N THR A 445 -0.45 -17.08 20.78
CA THR A 445 -0.59 -15.62 20.86
C THR A 445 0.09 -15.12 22.14
N SER A 446 0.09 -13.81 22.40
CA SER A 446 0.69 -13.24 23.61
C SER A 446 0.02 -13.75 24.89
N ALA A 447 0.78 -13.86 25.98
CA ALA A 447 0.28 -14.30 27.29
C ALA A 447 -0.82 -13.38 27.87
N HIS A 448 -1.00 -12.18 27.30
CA HIS A 448 -2.02 -11.21 27.73
C HIS A 448 -3.28 -11.24 26.85
N THR A 449 -3.39 -12.18 25.92
CA THR A 449 -4.52 -12.29 24.99
C THR A 449 -5.43 -13.45 25.39
N GLN A 450 -6.71 -13.14 25.64
CA GLN A 450 -7.74 -14.14 25.85
C GLN A 450 -8.48 -14.44 24.54
N LEU A 451 -8.64 -15.73 24.19
CA LEU A 451 -9.38 -16.14 23.01
C LEU A 451 -10.79 -16.59 23.36
N ASN A 452 -11.74 -16.14 22.54
CA ASN A 452 -13.11 -16.65 22.48
C ASN A 452 -13.41 -17.05 21.04
N GLY A 453 -14.38 -17.94 20.87
CA GLY A 453 -14.72 -18.51 19.56
C GLY A 453 -16.11 -19.10 19.58
N GLN A 454 -16.57 -19.51 18.39
CA GLN A 454 -17.91 -20.00 18.16
C GLN A 454 -17.90 -20.97 16.98
N LEU A 455 -18.57 -22.11 17.13
CA LEU A 455 -18.83 -23.00 16.00
C LEU A 455 -20.12 -22.55 15.30
N ARG A 456 -20.10 -22.43 13.97
CA ARG A 456 -21.28 -22.09 13.16
C ARG A 456 -21.48 -23.13 12.06
N ASN A 457 -22.74 -23.44 11.75
CA ASN A 457 -23.08 -24.32 10.62
C ASN A 457 -23.02 -23.58 9.27
N HIS A 458 -23.28 -24.28 8.17
CA HIS A 458 -23.26 -23.73 6.81
C HIS A 458 -24.25 -22.57 6.59
N ALA A 459 -25.32 -22.49 7.38
CA ALA A 459 -26.28 -21.39 7.36
C ALA A 459 -25.86 -20.20 8.25
N GLY A 460 -24.67 -20.25 8.83
CA GLY A 460 -24.13 -19.21 9.72
C GLY A 460 -24.73 -19.22 11.13
N LYS A 461 -25.56 -20.21 11.49
CA LYS A 461 -26.17 -20.32 12.82
C LYS A 461 -25.16 -20.89 13.81
N LYS A 462 -25.06 -20.27 15.00
CA LYS A 462 -24.21 -20.77 16.10
C LYS A 462 -24.70 -22.15 16.56
N ILE A 463 -23.75 -23.06 16.77
CA ILE A 463 -23.97 -24.38 17.37
C ILE A 463 -23.68 -24.25 18.86
N ASN A 464 -24.72 -24.25 19.70
CA ASN A 464 -24.55 -24.11 21.15
C ASN A 464 -23.82 -25.33 21.72
N GLY A 465 -22.77 -25.10 22.51
CA GLY A 465 -21.92 -26.17 23.06
C GLY A 465 -21.02 -26.85 22.03
N GLY A 466 -20.94 -26.34 20.80
CA GLY A 466 -20.10 -26.89 19.75
C GLY A 466 -18.63 -26.47 19.83
N GLU A 467 -18.27 -25.61 20.78
CA GLU A 467 -16.90 -25.14 21.01
C GLU A 467 -16.46 -25.37 22.45
N ARG A 468 -15.18 -25.71 22.65
CA ARG A 468 -14.49 -25.67 23.94
C ARG A 468 -13.17 -24.97 23.72
N ILE A 469 -12.92 -23.89 24.46
CA ILE A 469 -11.73 -23.04 24.27
C ILE A 469 -11.04 -22.89 25.62
N TYR A 470 -9.75 -23.19 25.66
CA TYR A 470 -8.96 -23.07 26.88
C TYR A 470 -7.49 -22.84 26.54
N TYR A 471 -6.74 -22.29 27.51
CA TYR A 471 -5.31 -22.08 27.40
C TYR A 471 -4.56 -23.22 28.08
N ASP A 472 -3.75 -23.93 27.32
CA ASP A 472 -2.86 -24.99 27.78
C ASP A 472 -1.54 -24.38 28.23
N GLN A 473 -1.43 -24.14 29.55
CA GLN A 473 -0.25 -23.52 30.16
C GLN A 473 1.03 -24.33 29.96
N GLY A 474 0.93 -25.66 29.88
CA GLY A 474 2.09 -26.54 29.72
C GLY A 474 2.72 -26.44 28.34
N ARG A 475 1.93 -26.08 27.33
CA ARG A 475 2.37 -25.99 25.92
C ARG A 475 2.44 -24.56 25.38
N ASP A 476 1.99 -23.57 26.15
CA ASP A 476 1.87 -22.16 25.76
C ASP A 476 1.05 -21.99 24.46
N VAL A 477 -0.15 -22.59 24.44
CA VAL A 477 -1.07 -22.57 23.30
C VAL A 477 -2.52 -22.52 23.74
N TRP A 478 -3.36 -21.87 22.93
CA TRP A 478 -4.81 -21.98 22.99
C TRP A 478 -5.28 -23.19 22.20
N ARG A 479 -6.25 -23.92 22.76
CA ARG A 479 -6.87 -25.13 22.21
C ARG A 479 -8.35 -24.91 21.94
#